data_AF-A0A1J3G006-F1
#
_entry.id   AF-A0A1J3G006-F1
#
_cell.length_a   1.000
_cell.length_b   1.000
_cell.length_c   1.000
_cell.angle_alpha   90.00
_cell.angle_beta   90.00
_cell.angle_gamma   90.00
#
_symmetry.space_group_name_H-M   'P 1'
#
loop_
_entity.id
_entity.type
_entity.pdbx_description
1 polymer ?
#
loop_
_entity_poly.entity_id
_entity_poly.type
_entity_poly.pdbx_seq_one_letter_code
_entity_poly.pdbx_strand_id
1 'polypeptide(L)'
;SATTICSDKTGTLTTNHMTVVKSCICMSVQDVASKGSSLQSEIPETAVKLLLQSIFNNTGGEVVVNKQGKTEILGTPTETAILELGLSLGGKFQEERQSYKVIKVEPV
;
A
#
# COMPACT_ATOMS: atom_id res chain seq x y z
N SER A 1 39.89 -11.91 10.20
CA SER A 1 39.18 -10.83 9.48
C SER A 1 38.55 -11.39 8.22
N ALA A 2 37.32 -10.99 7.91
CA ALA A 2 36.71 -11.30 6.60
C ALA A 2 37.24 -10.31 5.55
N THR A 3 37.58 -10.79 4.36
CA THR A 3 38.11 -9.98 3.25
C THR A 3 37.13 -9.84 2.08
N THR A 4 36.11 -10.71 2.02
CA THR A 4 35.06 -10.70 0.99
C THR A 4 33.73 -11.09 1.63
N ILE A 5 32.65 -10.40 1.27
CA ILE A 5 31.28 -10.76 1.64
C ILE A 5 30.52 -11.04 0.35
N CYS A 6 29.95 -12.25 0.26
CA CYS A 6 29.01 -12.62 -0.80
C CYS A 6 27.61 -12.66 -0.17
N SER A 7 26.74 -11.74 -0.55
CA SER A 7 25.39 -11.65 -0.01
C SER A 7 24.35 -11.86 -1.09
N ASP A 8 23.30 -12.61 -0.76
CA ASP A 8 22.09 -12.66 -1.57
C ASP A 8 21.36 -11.33 -1.56
N LYS A 9 20.60 -11.05 -2.63
CA LYS A 9 19.82 -9.81 -2.72
C LYS A 9 18.51 -9.91 -1.94
N THR A 10 17.63 -10.82 -2.36
CA THR A 10 16.26 -10.90 -1.86
C THR A 10 16.21 -11.59 -0.50
N GLY A 11 15.61 -10.96 0.49
CA GLY A 11 15.55 -11.47 1.86
C GLY A 11 16.80 -11.16 2.71
N THR A 12 17.85 -10.60 2.11
CA THR A 12 19.10 -10.22 2.80
C THR A 12 19.41 -8.73 2.60
N LEU A 13 19.66 -8.30 1.35
CA LEU A 13 19.84 -6.87 1.04
C LEU A 13 18.50 -6.14 0.89
N THR A 14 17.45 -6.85 0.49
CA THR A 14 16.07 -6.35 0.44
C THR A 14 15.16 -7.17 1.34
N THR A 15 14.05 -6.59 1.75
CA THR A 15 13.11 -7.19 2.72
C THR A 15 12.29 -8.35 2.17
N ASN A 16 12.44 -8.71 0.88
CA ASN A 16 11.53 -9.62 0.17
C ASN A 16 10.05 -9.21 0.32
N HIS A 17 9.81 -7.91 0.43
CA HIS A 17 8.49 -7.34 0.65
C HIS A 17 8.29 -6.18 -0.32
N MET A 18 7.31 -6.29 -1.21
CA MET A 18 7.06 -5.27 -2.23
C MET A 18 6.40 -4.06 -1.58
N THR A 19 6.88 -2.87 -1.91
CA THR A 19 6.35 -1.59 -1.40
C THR A 19 6.24 -0.58 -2.54
N VAL A 20 5.35 0.39 -2.41
CA VAL A 20 5.27 1.51 -3.36
C VAL A 20 6.42 2.47 -3.07
N VAL A 21 7.32 2.63 -4.04
CA VAL A 21 8.50 3.50 -3.90
C VAL A 21 8.25 4.91 -4.41
N LYS A 22 7.41 5.06 -5.44
CA LYS A 22 7.06 6.33 -6.08
C LYS A 22 5.61 6.36 -6.47
N SER A 23 5.01 7.54 -6.45
CA SER A 23 3.65 7.78 -6.93
C SER A 23 3.63 8.99 -7.86
N CYS A 24 2.70 8.99 -8.82
CA CYS A 24 2.41 10.16 -9.66
C CYS A 24 0.96 10.54 -9.43
N ILE A 25 0.72 11.59 -8.64
CA ILE A 25 -0.62 12.00 -8.20
C ILE A 25 -0.74 13.50 -8.45
N CYS A 26 -1.84 13.94 -9.06
CA CYS A 26 -2.06 15.35 -9.40
C CYS A 26 -0.90 15.96 -10.21
N MET A 27 -0.36 15.21 -11.17
CA MET A 27 0.81 15.59 -11.98
C MET A 27 2.12 15.81 -11.20
N SER A 28 2.15 15.46 -9.91
CA SER A 28 3.35 15.50 -9.08
C SER A 28 3.91 14.10 -8.86
N VAL A 29 5.20 13.92 -9.11
CA VAL A 29 5.92 12.68 -8.81
C VAL A 29 6.50 12.78 -7.42
N GLN A 30 6.12 11.85 -6.56
CA GLN A 30 6.53 11.80 -5.16
C GLN A 30 7.30 10.53 -4.87
N ASP A 31 8.37 10.66 -4.10
CA ASP A 31 9.10 9.53 -3.55
C ASP A 31 8.42 9.10 -2.24
N VAL A 32 7.72 7.97 -2.29
CA VAL A 32 6.85 7.49 -1.22
C VAL A 32 7.68 6.90 -0.08
N ALA A 33 8.77 6.20 -0.44
CA ALA A 33 9.65 5.56 0.53
C ALA A 33 10.36 6.57 1.44
N SER A 34 10.66 7.77 0.94
CA SER A 34 11.31 8.84 1.72
C SER A 34 10.35 9.75 2.48
N LYS A 35 9.09 9.89 2.03
CA LYS A 35 8.14 10.86 2.60
C LYS A 35 7.22 10.30 3.69
N GLY A 36 7.05 8.98 3.80
CA GLY A 36 6.20 8.39 4.85
C GLY A 36 4.81 9.03 4.92
N SER A 37 4.36 9.42 6.13
CA SER A 37 3.04 10.04 6.36
C SER A 37 2.88 11.47 5.83
N SER A 38 3.97 12.15 5.41
CA SER A 38 3.90 13.54 4.90
C SER A 38 3.23 13.66 3.52
N LEU A 39 3.11 12.55 2.79
CA LEU A 39 2.47 12.51 1.46
C LEU A 39 1.04 13.02 1.45
N GLN A 40 0.28 12.77 2.53
CA GLN A 40 -1.11 13.22 2.64
C GLN A 40 -1.23 14.75 2.58
N SER A 41 -0.23 15.48 3.10
CA SER A 41 -0.27 16.94 3.18
C SER A 41 0.00 17.64 1.84
N GLU A 42 0.58 16.91 0.88
CA GLU A 42 0.95 17.45 -0.44
C GLU A 42 -0.11 17.15 -1.52
N ILE A 43 -1.09 16.33 -1.21
CA ILE A 43 -2.14 15.90 -2.12
C ILE A 43 -3.45 16.57 -1.67
N PRO A 44 -4.24 17.17 -2.58
CA PRO A 44 -5.56 17.67 -2.24
C PRO A 44 -6.43 16.60 -1.58
N GLU A 45 -7.15 16.94 -0.51
CA GLU A 45 -7.97 16.00 0.26
C GLU A 45 -8.96 15.21 -0.62
N THR A 46 -9.56 15.87 -1.61
CA THR A 46 -10.45 15.24 -2.58
C THR A 46 -9.75 14.17 -3.44
N ALA A 47 -8.49 14.39 -3.80
CA ALA A 47 -7.67 13.44 -4.53
C ALA A 47 -7.22 12.28 -3.64
N VAL A 48 -6.89 12.53 -2.37
CA VAL A 48 -6.62 11.46 -1.38
C VAL A 48 -7.85 10.57 -1.22
N LYS A 49 -9.03 11.16 -1.03
CA LYS A 49 -10.28 10.41 -0.90
C LYS A 49 -10.56 9.52 -2.12
N LEU A 50 -10.46 10.08 -3.33
CA LEU A 50 -10.66 9.32 -4.57
C LEU A 50 -9.62 8.20 -4.73
N LEU A 51 -8.37 8.47 -4.37
CA LEU A 51 -7.28 7.50 -4.41
C LEU A 51 -7.55 6.33 -3.45
N LEU A 52 -7.95 6.61 -2.21
CA LEU A 52 -8.28 5.59 -1.21
C LEU A 52 -9.45 4.72 -1.67
N GLN A 53 -10.50 5.33 -2.23
CA GLN A 53 -11.64 4.62 -2.81
C GLN A 53 -11.20 3.70 -3.95
N SER A 54 -10.34 4.21 -4.83
CA SER A 54 -9.81 3.43 -5.94
C SER A 54 -8.97 2.24 -5.45
N ILE A 55 -8.06 2.48 -4.51
CA ILE A 55 -7.20 1.43 -3.95
C ILE A 55 -8.06 0.34 -3.30
N PHE A 56 -8.94 0.68 -2.36
CA PHE A 56 -9.62 -0.33 -1.54
C PHE A 56 -10.73 -1.09 -2.27
N ASN A 57 -11.30 -0.52 -3.33
CA ASN A 57 -12.37 -1.19 -4.10
C ASN A 57 -11.87 -1.95 -5.34
N ASN A 58 -10.64 -1.71 -5.81
CA ASN A 58 -10.10 -2.35 -7.01
C ASN A 58 -8.99 -3.37 -6.75
N THR A 59 -8.63 -3.62 -5.48
CA THR A 59 -7.72 -4.71 -5.11
C THR A 59 -8.49 -5.92 -4.60
N GLY A 60 -8.08 -7.14 -4.97
CA GLY A 60 -8.63 -8.39 -4.42
C GLY A 60 -8.06 -8.75 -3.04
N GLY A 61 -7.00 -8.08 -2.61
CA GLY A 61 -6.41 -8.25 -1.27
C GLY A 61 -7.34 -7.85 -0.12
N GLU A 62 -6.96 -8.23 1.09
CA GLU A 62 -7.74 -8.06 2.32
C GLU A 62 -6.87 -7.52 3.45
N VAL A 63 -7.42 -6.63 4.28
CA VAL A 63 -6.77 -6.14 5.50
C VAL A 63 -7.46 -6.75 6.70
N VAL A 64 -6.74 -7.64 7.40
CA VAL A 64 -7.25 -8.39 8.54
C VAL A 64 -6.49 -8.04 9.82
N VAL A 65 -7.11 -8.31 10.97
CA VAL A 65 -6.45 -8.24 12.27
C VAL A 65 -6.24 -9.66 12.75
N ASN A 66 -4.99 -10.04 13.01
CA ASN A 66 -4.66 -11.38 13.47
C ASN A 66 -5.05 -11.59 14.96
N LYS A 67 -4.87 -12.80 15.47
CA LYS A 67 -5.20 -13.16 16.87
C LYS A 67 -4.41 -12.35 17.93
N GLN A 68 -3.30 -11.72 17.54
CA GLN A 68 -2.47 -10.89 18.40
C GLN A 68 -2.83 -9.40 18.31
N GLY A 69 -3.88 -9.04 17.56
CA GLY A 69 -4.29 -7.66 17.34
C GLY A 69 -3.43 -6.91 16.32
N LYS A 70 -2.56 -7.59 15.57
CA LYS A 70 -1.72 -6.97 14.55
C LYS A 70 -2.43 -6.98 13.19
N THR A 71 -2.39 -5.84 12.50
CA THR A 71 -2.85 -5.73 11.11
C THR A 71 -1.96 -6.55 10.18
N GLU A 72 -2.58 -7.41 9.38
CA GLU A 72 -1.96 -8.19 8.31
C GLU A 72 -2.70 -7.93 7.00
N ILE A 73 -1.97 -7.99 5.89
CA ILE A 73 -2.52 -7.76 4.56
C ILE A 73 -2.31 -9.02 3.74
N LEU A 74 -3.41 -9.54 3.21
CA LEU A 74 -3.46 -10.75 2.40
C LEU A 74 -3.64 -10.34 0.94
N GLY A 75 -2.90 -10.94 0.03
CA GLY A 75 -2.98 -10.64 -1.40
C GLY A 75 -1.68 -10.97 -2.12
N THR A 76 -1.64 -10.70 -3.42
CA THR A 76 -0.39 -10.71 -4.19
C THR A 76 0.57 -9.62 -3.70
N PRO A 77 1.89 -9.73 -3.93
CA PRO A 77 2.85 -8.71 -3.50
C PRO A 77 2.50 -7.28 -3.97
N THR A 78 1.89 -7.14 -5.15
CA THR A 78 1.46 -5.84 -5.67
C THR A 78 0.22 -5.32 -4.95
N GLU A 79 -0.76 -6.18 -4.69
CA GLU A 79 -1.96 -5.79 -3.91
C GLU A 79 -1.58 -5.38 -2.49
N THR A 80 -0.72 -6.15 -1.82
CA THR A 80 -0.27 -5.81 -0.46
C THR A 80 0.44 -4.46 -0.45
N ALA A 81 1.35 -4.21 -1.39
CA ALA A 81 2.07 -2.94 -1.50
C ALA A 81 1.14 -1.73 -1.68
N ILE A 82 0.11 -1.86 -2.51
CA ILE A 82 -0.85 -0.78 -2.79
C ILE A 82 -1.80 -0.57 -1.60
N LEU A 83 -2.24 -1.66 -0.95
CA LEU A 83 -3.05 -1.58 0.27
C LEU A 83 -2.29 -0.91 1.42
N GLU A 84 -1.00 -1.24 1.61
CA GLU A 84 -0.15 -0.56 2.58
C GLU A 84 -0.04 0.95 2.33
N LEU A 85 0.11 1.35 1.07
CA LEU A 85 0.10 2.76 0.71
C LEU A 85 -1.23 3.41 1.13
N GLY A 86 -2.37 2.79 0.81
CA GLY A 86 -3.69 3.30 1.21
C GLY A 86 -3.83 3.47 2.73
N LEU A 87 -3.35 2.49 3.51
CA LEU A 87 -3.35 2.57 4.97
C LEU A 87 -2.42 3.68 5.49
N SER A 88 -1.23 3.86 4.89
CA SER A 88 -0.31 4.94 5.25
C SER A 88 -0.85 6.34 4.92
N LEU A 89 -1.76 6.43 3.94
CA LEU A 89 -2.51 7.63 3.59
C LEU A 89 -3.74 7.86 4.50
N GLY A 90 -3.83 7.12 5.62
CA GLY A 90 -4.87 7.30 6.63
C GLY A 90 -6.20 6.64 6.25
N GLY A 91 -6.20 5.86 5.16
CA GLY A 91 -7.37 5.16 4.69
C GLY A 91 -7.81 4.08 5.65
N LYS A 92 -9.13 3.98 5.82
CA LYS A 92 -9.76 2.96 6.66
C LYS A 92 -10.42 1.93 5.78
N PHE A 93 -9.66 0.87 5.50
CA PHE A 93 -10.02 -0.16 4.53
C PHE A 93 -11.45 -0.70 4.67
N GLN A 94 -11.84 -1.11 5.87
CA GLN A 94 -13.17 -1.70 6.13
C GLN A 94 -14.29 -0.65 5.99
N GLU A 95 -14.08 0.58 6.47
CA GLU A 95 -15.08 1.65 6.36
C GLU A 95 -15.33 2.02 4.89
N GLU A 96 -14.26 2.16 4.10
CA GLU A 96 -14.36 2.49 2.68
C GLU A 96 -15.06 1.39 1.88
N ARG A 97 -14.70 0.11 2.06
CA ARG A 97 -15.39 -1.00 1.38
C ARG A 97 -16.86 -1.14 1.77
N GLN A 98 -17.21 -0.85 3.03
CA GLN A 98 -18.60 -0.91 3.48
C GLN A 98 -19.44 0.28 3.00
N SER A 99 -18.80 1.41 2.68
CA SER A 99 -19.48 2.59 2.16
C SER A 99 -20.05 2.40 0.74
N TYR A 100 -19.60 1.36 0.02
CA TYR A 100 -20.03 1.06 -1.34
C TYR A 100 -20.51 -0.39 -1.46
N LYS A 101 -21.66 -0.57 -2.13
CA LYS A 101 -22.08 -1.90 -2.56
C LYS A 101 -21.43 -2.23 -3.89
N VAL A 102 -20.47 -3.16 -3.88
CA VAL A 102 -19.88 -3.70 -5.11
C VAL A 102 -20.95 -4.48 -5.89
N ILE A 103 -21.27 -4.03 -7.10
CA ILE A 103 -22.28 -4.66 -7.96
C ILE A 103 -21.65 -5.74 -8.85
N LYS A 104 -20.44 -5.48 -9.35
CA LYS A 104 -19.69 -6.36 -10.23
C LYS A 104 -18.20 -6.07 -10.08
N VAL A 105 -17.39 -7.11 -10.12
CA VAL A 105 -15.92 -7.04 -10.24
C VAL A 105 -15.53 -7.84 -11.47
N GLU A 106 -14.65 -7.28 -12.30
CA GLU A 106 -13.99 -8.01 -13.35
C GLU A 106 -12.55 -8.28 -12.89
N PRO A 107 -12.15 -9.56 -12.71
CA PRO A 107 -10.78 -9.89 -12.39
C PRO A 107 -9.83 -9.42 -13.49
N VAL A 108 -8.63 -9.02 -13.08
CA VAL A 108 -7.52 -8.65 -13.98
C VAL A 108 -6.95 -9.87 -14.70
#